data_AF-E9G952-F1
#
_entry.id   AF-E9G952-F1
#
_cell.length_a   1.000
_cell.length_b   1.000
_cell.length_c   1.000
_cell.angle_alpha   90.00
_cell.angle_beta   90.00
_cell.angle_gamma   90.00
#
_symmetry.space_group_name_H-M   'P 1'
#
loop_
_entity.id
_entity.type
_entity.pdbx_description
1 polymer ?
#
loop_
_entity_poly.entity_id
_entity_poly.type
_entity_poly.pdbx_seq_one_letter_code
_entity_poly.pdbx_strand_id
1 'polypeptide(L)'
;MLESNPSSSVRRISLYCALFVVFLVLVLINRWGYEYRARYSSAQLEDVADQSEAALPRSIEFIMEKIQLERRNLIDESCRKITWRRQSRPARFYVEDRHRLMYCYVPKVASTNLKRLMLILSGAVETNDLSSIPSQSVHEENQMRKFEPYGAADAIRKGLGNYTKVIFVRDPLERLASAYQDKFADVNSSSKAYQTGIGTEIIRKYRHQPSQLSLETGHDVTFPEFVSYVIDEWKAGRRQLDVHWRPMIDLCLPCSMEYDIVGKFETLHRDVDFLLQRLNESNVSRLFRTNRTHKTTTSFWKRSGSQLSYQQMSDLFRIYEDDFRLFGYQYTTEICLSLSLVGYLL
;
A
#
# COMPACT_ATOMS: atom_id res chain seq x y z
N MET A 1 -80.30 -14.80 -33.37
CA MET A 1 -80.40 -13.90 -32.20
C MET A 1 -79.52 -14.48 -31.12
N LEU A 2 -78.36 -13.87 -30.85
CA LEU A 2 -77.50 -14.23 -29.73
C LEU A 2 -77.25 -12.94 -28.95
N GLU A 3 -77.81 -12.91 -27.74
CA GLU A 3 -77.77 -11.82 -26.77
C GLU A 3 -76.33 -11.52 -26.33
N SER A 4 -75.95 -10.24 -26.34
CA SER A 4 -74.71 -9.76 -25.75
C SER A 4 -74.87 -9.71 -24.23
N ASN A 5 -74.14 -10.58 -23.53
CA ASN A 5 -74.16 -10.69 -22.08
C ASN A 5 -73.49 -9.46 -21.43
N PRO A 6 -74.21 -8.58 -20.69
CA PRO A 6 -73.68 -7.31 -20.16
C PRO A 6 -72.61 -7.48 -19.06
N SER A 7 -72.44 -8.69 -18.55
CA SER A 7 -71.63 -8.98 -17.36
C SER A 7 -70.11 -8.89 -17.57
N SER A 8 -69.62 -8.92 -18.81
CA SER A 8 -68.17 -8.87 -19.10
C SER A 8 -67.59 -7.45 -19.07
N SER A 9 -68.38 -6.44 -19.45
CA SER A 9 -67.94 -5.03 -19.48
C SER A 9 -67.91 -4.44 -18.08
N VAL A 10 -68.92 -4.71 -17.25
CA VAL A 10 -68.99 -4.25 -15.86
C VAL A 10 -67.86 -4.85 -15.00
N ARG A 11 -67.51 -6.13 -15.22
CA ARG A 11 -66.38 -6.78 -14.54
C ARG A 11 -65.03 -6.19 -14.93
N ARG A 12 -64.85 -5.79 -16.20
CA ARG A 12 -63.62 -5.12 -16.65
C ARG A 12 -63.49 -3.73 -16.03
N ILE A 13 -64.55 -2.93 -16.03
CA ILE A 13 -64.55 -1.58 -15.43
C ILE A 13 -64.27 -1.67 -13.92
N SER A 14 -64.89 -2.64 -13.22
CA SER A 14 -64.66 -2.86 -11.79
C SER A 14 -63.20 -3.23 -11.48
N LEU A 15 -62.55 -4.03 -12.34
CA LEU A 15 -61.14 -4.39 -12.19
C LEU A 15 -60.20 -3.19 -12.39
N TYR A 16 -60.47 -2.34 -13.39
CA TYR A 16 -59.67 -1.13 -13.62
C TYR A 16 -59.82 -0.10 -12.50
N CYS A 17 -61.03 0.06 -11.95
CA CYS A 17 -61.24 0.91 -10.77
C CYS A 17 -60.47 0.39 -9.54
N ALA A 18 -60.48 -0.93 -9.30
CA ALA A 18 -59.73 -1.52 -8.20
C ALA A 18 -58.21 -1.31 -8.34
N LEU A 19 -57.67 -1.50 -9.56
CA LEU A 19 -56.24 -1.28 -9.83
C LEU A 19 -55.84 0.19 -9.66
N PHE A 20 -56.70 1.13 -10.06
CA PHE A 20 -56.45 2.56 -9.90
C PHE A 20 -56.44 2.99 -8.42
N VAL A 21 -57.33 2.43 -7.60
CA VAL A 21 -57.34 2.68 -6.15
C VAL A 21 -56.08 2.14 -5.49
N VAL A 22 -55.63 0.93 -5.86
CA VAL A 22 -54.36 0.37 -5.34
C VAL A 22 -53.18 1.25 -5.74
N PHE A 23 -53.13 1.74 -6.98
CA PHE A 23 -52.09 2.65 -7.43
C PHE A 23 -52.08 3.96 -6.62
N LEU A 24 -53.24 4.58 -6.39
CA LEU A 24 -53.34 5.78 -5.58
C LEU A 24 -52.91 5.56 -4.13
N VAL A 25 -53.29 4.44 -3.52
CA VAL A 25 -52.86 4.07 -2.17
C VAL A 25 -51.34 3.90 -2.11
N LEU A 26 -50.72 3.25 -3.09
CA LEU A 26 -49.26 3.09 -3.15
C LEU A 26 -48.52 4.43 -3.36
N VAL A 27 -49.08 5.34 -4.16
CA VAL A 27 -48.53 6.69 -4.33
C VAL A 27 -48.64 7.49 -3.03
N LEU A 28 -49.77 7.40 -2.32
CA LEU A 28 -49.97 8.07 -1.04
C LEU A 28 -49.06 7.49 0.06
N ILE A 29 -48.88 6.18 0.13
CA ILE A 29 -47.95 5.53 1.07
C ILE A 29 -46.51 5.94 0.78
N ASN A 30 -46.09 5.97 -0.50
CA ASN A 30 -44.74 6.41 -0.86
C ASN A 30 -44.52 7.89 -0.56
N ARG A 31 -45.50 8.75 -0.84
CA ARG A 31 -45.42 10.18 -0.55
C ARG A 31 -45.38 10.45 0.96
N TRP A 32 -46.21 9.74 1.73
CA TRP A 32 -46.22 9.84 3.19
C TRP A 32 -44.92 9.29 3.80
N GLY A 33 -44.38 8.20 3.24
CA GLY A 33 -43.06 7.68 3.60
C GLY A 33 -41.92 8.66 3.30
N TYR A 34 -42.00 9.39 2.18
CA TYR A 34 -41.02 10.42 1.82
C TYR A 34 -41.10 11.64 2.74
N GLU A 35 -42.30 12.14 3.03
CA GLU A 35 -42.52 13.28 3.92
C GLU A 35 -42.18 12.94 5.39
N TYR A 36 -42.46 11.71 5.85
CA TYR A 36 -42.05 11.23 7.18
C TYR A 36 -40.53 11.11 7.30
N ARG A 37 -39.86 10.53 6.29
CA ARG A 37 -38.39 10.39 6.27
C ARG A 37 -37.68 11.73 6.18
N ALA A 38 -38.27 12.71 5.48
CA ALA A 38 -37.77 14.08 5.42
C ALA A 38 -37.90 14.80 6.79
N ARG A 39 -39.04 14.68 7.49
CA ARG A 39 -39.23 15.30 8.82
C ARG A 39 -38.41 14.63 9.93
N TYR A 40 -38.22 13.31 9.87
CA TYR A 40 -37.39 12.58 10.84
C TYR A 40 -35.90 12.92 10.66
N SER A 41 -35.45 13.09 9.40
CA SER A 41 -34.09 13.51 9.08
C SER A 41 -33.77 14.93 9.58
N SER A 42 -34.70 15.89 9.44
CA SER A 42 -34.43 17.28 9.86
C SER A 42 -34.41 17.45 11.38
N ALA A 43 -35.21 16.68 12.12
CA ALA A 43 -35.32 16.82 13.58
C ALA A 43 -34.23 16.10 14.39
N GLN A 44 -33.49 15.15 13.80
CA GLN A 44 -32.34 14.48 14.46
C GLN A 44 -30.97 15.07 14.10
N LEU A 45 -30.88 15.89 13.05
CA LEU A 45 -29.61 16.45 12.58
C LEU A 45 -29.14 17.68 13.40
N GLU A 46 -30.04 18.39 14.08
CA GLU A 46 -29.68 19.60 14.83
C GLU A 46 -29.18 19.31 16.27
N ASP A 47 -29.59 18.20 16.90
CA ASP A 47 -29.24 17.89 18.31
C ASP A 47 -28.04 16.92 18.47
N VAL A 48 -27.65 16.20 17.41
CA VAL A 48 -26.54 15.22 17.46
C VAL A 48 -25.22 15.81 16.94
N ALA A 49 -25.27 16.95 16.26
CA ALA A 49 -24.08 17.57 15.66
C ALA A 49 -23.06 18.06 16.71
N ASP A 50 -23.52 18.59 17.85
CA ASP A 50 -22.65 19.30 18.81
C ASP A 50 -21.86 18.36 19.76
N GLN A 51 -22.36 17.15 20.03
CA GLN A 51 -21.65 16.17 20.89
C GLN A 51 -20.78 15.17 20.12
N SER A 52 -20.89 15.12 18.79
CA SER A 52 -20.20 14.11 17.96
C SER A 52 -18.78 14.51 17.55
N GLU A 53 -18.45 15.80 17.47
CA GLU A 53 -17.15 16.27 16.97
C GLU A 53 -15.98 15.99 17.92
N ALA A 54 -16.21 15.89 19.23
CA ALA A 54 -15.16 15.55 20.20
C ALA A 54 -15.02 14.02 20.42
N ALA A 55 -16.07 13.24 20.15
CA ALA A 55 -16.09 11.79 20.33
C ALA A 55 -15.48 11.05 19.13
N LEU A 56 -15.67 11.58 17.91
CA LEU A 56 -15.17 10.96 16.68
C LEU A 56 -13.62 10.87 16.63
N PRO A 57 -12.84 11.92 16.98
CA PRO A 57 -11.38 11.85 17.02
C PRO A 57 -10.86 10.79 18.01
N ARG A 58 -11.44 10.71 19.21
CA ARG A 58 -11.08 9.67 20.21
C ARG A 58 -11.41 8.26 19.72
N SER A 59 -12.50 8.10 18.97
CA SER A 59 -12.85 6.80 18.40
C SER A 59 -11.87 6.34 17.32
N ILE A 60 -11.38 7.26 16.48
CA ILE A 60 -10.40 6.96 15.43
C ILE A 60 -9.05 6.61 16.03
N GLU A 61 -8.58 7.38 17.02
CA GLU A 61 -7.34 7.11 17.74
C GLU A 61 -7.38 5.71 18.38
N PHE A 62 -8.46 5.36 19.06
CA PHE A 62 -8.65 4.02 19.64
C PHE A 62 -8.64 2.90 18.59
N ILE A 63 -9.26 3.11 17.42
CA ILE A 63 -9.23 2.15 16.31
C ILE A 63 -7.79 1.98 15.80
N MET A 64 -7.05 3.06 15.62
CA MET A 64 -5.66 3.01 15.15
C MET A 64 -4.73 2.36 16.16
N GLU A 65 -4.90 2.61 17.46
CA GLU A 65 -4.22 1.90 18.55
C GLU A 65 -4.41 0.39 18.44
N LYS A 66 -5.66 -0.06 18.25
CA LYS A 66 -5.97 -1.49 18.05
C LYS A 66 -5.29 -2.06 16.81
N ILE A 67 -5.39 -1.37 15.67
CA ILE A 67 -4.74 -1.80 14.42
C ILE A 67 -3.22 -1.94 14.60
N GLN A 68 -2.59 -0.98 15.29
CA GLN A 68 -1.14 -1.02 15.52
C GLN A 68 -0.75 -2.11 16.52
N LEU A 69 -1.57 -2.38 17.53
CA LEU A 69 -1.38 -3.53 18.41
C LEU A 69 -1.46 -4.86 17.65
N GLU A 70 -2.48 -5.05 16.81
CA GLU A 70 -2.65 -6.24 15.98
C GLU A 70 -1.45 -6.45 15.03
N ARG A 71 -0.98 -5.39 14.38
CA ARG A 71 0.18 -5.45 13.47
C ARG A 71 1.47 -5.84 14.20
N ARG A 72 1.71 -5.29 15.39
CA ARG A 72 2.90 -5.63 16.20
C ARG A 72 2.83 -7.08 16.72
N ASN A 73 1.67 -7.50 17.22
CA ASN A 73 1.47 -8.88 17.65
C ASN A 73 1.71 -9.88 16.51
N LEU A 74 1.24 -9.57 15.30
CA LEU A 74 1.49 -10.43 14.14
C LEU A 74 2.97 -10.54 13.79
N ILE A 75 3.71 -9.42 13.87
CA ILE A 75 5.17 -9.43 13.71
C ILE A 75 5.81 -10.34 14.76
N ASP A 76 5.49 -10.14 16.04
CA ASP A 76 6.06 -10.91 17.14
C ASP A 76 5.78 -12.42 17.01
N GLU A 77 4.53 -12.78 16.68
CA GLU A 77 4.13 -14.17 16.45
C GLU A 77 4.85 -14.80 15.26
N SER A 78 4.99 -14.05 14.17
CA SER A 78 5.68 -14.52 12.97
C SER A 78 7.18 -14.67 13.20
N CYS A 79 7.80 -13.73 13.92
CA CYS A 79 9.22 -13.75 14.26
C CYS A 79 9.61 -14.99 15.09
N ARG A 80 8.71 -15.53 15.92
CA ARG A 80 8.95 -16.80 16.65
C ARG A 80 9.08 -18.01 15.74
N LYS A 81 8.50 -17.97 14.54
CA LYS A 81 8.51 -19.06 13.56
C LYS A 81 9.67 -18.95 12.57
N ILE A 82 10.26 -17.76 12.45
CA ILE A 82 11.40 -17.52 11.57
C ILE A 82 12.65 -18.09 12.26
N THR A 83 13.25 -19.13 11.68
CA THR A 83 14.58 -19.60 12.10
C THR A 83 15.58 -18.49 11.82
N TRP A 84 15.98 -17.79 12.88
CA TRP A 84 16.83 -16.61 12.81
C TRP A 84 18.15 -16.95 12.10
N ARG A 85 18.28 -16.52 10.85
CA ARG A 85 19.59 -16.48 10.18
C ARG A 85 20.30 -15.24 10.70
N ARG A 86 21.54 -15.39 11.19
CA ARG A 86 22.36 -14.25 11.62
C ARG A 86 22.39 -13.20 10.51
N GLN A 87 21.63 -12.12 10.67
CA GLN A 87 21.52 -11.08 9.69
C GLN A 87 22.88 -10.40 9.52
N SER A 88 23.38 -10.39 8.30
CA SER A 88 24.70 -9.83 7.99
C SER A 88 24.67 -8.32 7.73
N ARG A 89 23.50 -7.67 7.85
CA ARG A 89 23.30 -6.26 7.51
C ARG A 89 22.47 -5.54 8.57
N PRO A 90 22.78 -4.27 8.85
CA PRO A 90 22.01 -3.47 9.78
C PRO A 90 20.71 -2.97 9.15
N ALA A 91 19.74 -2.62 10.01
CA ALA A 91 18.56 -1.85 9.64
C ALA A 91 18.97 -0.46 9.13
N ARG A 92 18.05 0.25 8.46
CA ARG A 92 18.36 1.53 7.80
C ARG A 92 17.48 2.65 8.30
N PHE A 93 17.84 3.29 9.41
CA PHE A 93 17.04 4.36 9.99
C PHE A 93 17.48 5.75 9.56
N TYR A 94 16.49 6.62 9.33
CA TYR A 94 16.64 8.06 9.46
C TYR A 94 16.19 8.48 10.85
N VAL A 95 16.96 9.36 11.48
CA VAL A 95 16.73 9.84 12.85
C VAL A 95 16.37 11.32 12.79
N GLU A 96 15.26 11.65 13.45
CA GLU A 96 14.76 13.00 13.63
C GLU A 96 14.67 13.25 15.14
N ASP A 97 15.59 14.06 15.66
CA ASP A 97 15.82 14.21 17.10
C ASP A 97 14.76 15.09 17.80
N ARG A 98 14.10 16.02 17.08
CA ARG A 98 13.12 16.97 17.65
C ARG A 98 11.91 16.26 18.23
N HIS A 99 11.39 15.26 17.53
CA HIS A 99 10.25 14.46 17.98
C HIS A 99 10.65 13.07 18.47
N ARG A 100 11.96 12.81 18.59
CA ARG A 100 12.51 11.48 18.92
C ARG A 100 11.95 10.40 18.01
N LEU A 101 12.04 10.61 16.70
CA LEU A 101 11.48 9.73 15.68
C LEU A 101 12.58 8.99 14.92
N MET A 102 12.41 7.69 14.75
CA MET A 102 13.25 6.82 13.94
C MET A 102 12.42 6.20 12.83
N TYR A 103 12.67 6.58 11.58
CA TYR A 103 12.00 6.02 10.41
C TYR A 103 12.89 5.00 9.70
N CYS A 104 12.47 3.73 9.66
CA CYS A 104 13.18 2.73 8.89
C CYS A 104 12.85 2.82 7.40
N TYR A 105 13.88 3.02 6.59
CA TYR A 105 13.75 3.24 5.17
C TYR A 105 13.54 1.95 4.38
N VAL A 106 12.31 1.76 3.94
CA VAL A 106 11.92 0.78 2.91
C VAL A 106 11.61 1.54 1.61
N PRO A 107 12.25 1.25 0.47
CA PRO A 107 11.86 1.87 -0.80
C PRO A 107 10.49 1.39 -1.30
N LYS A 108 9.82 2.24 -2.09
CA LYS A 108 8.56 1.94 -2.83
C LYS A 108 7.29 1.79 -1.97
N VAL A 109 7.35 2.32 -0.75
CA VAL A 109 6.23 2.41 0.23
C VAL A 109 5.77 3.86 0.44
N ALA A 110 5.82 4.69 -0.61
CA ALA A 110 5.78 6.18 -0.52
C ALA A 110 7.00 6.80 0.18
N SER A 111 8.14 6.11 0.12
CA SER A 111 9.34 6.48 0.85
C SER A 111 9.88 7.89 0.57
N THR A 112 9.67 8.43 -0.64
CA THR A 112 10.04 9.81 -0.97
C THR A 112 9.23 10.81 -0.16
N ASN A 113 7.90 10.65 -0.10
CA ASN A 113 7.03 11.51 0.70
C ASN A 113 7.27 11.35 2.20
N LEU A 114 7.55 10.14 2.67
CA LEU A 114 7.92 9.91 4.08
C LEU A 114 9.21 10.66 4.43
N LYS A 115 10.24 10.64 3.57
CA LYS A 115 11.47 11.42 3.80
C LYS A 115 11.23 12.93 3.72
N ARG A 116 10.38 13.40 2.81
CA ARG A 116 9.96 14.83 2.75
C ARG A 116 9.31 15.26 4.06
N LEU A 117 8.42 14.42 4.60
CA LEU A 117 7.81 14.66 5.90
C LEU A 117 8.85 14.70 7.03
N MET A 118 9.81 13.78 7.04
CA MET A 118 10.90 13.81 8.02
C MET A 118 11.70 15.12 7.97
N LEU A 119 11.97 15.67 6.77
CA LEU A 119 12.65 16.97 6.61
C LEU A 119 11.82 18.15 7.13
N ILE A 120 10.50 18.09 6.97
CA ILE A 120 9.59 19.11 7.52
C ILE A 120 9.55 19.00 9.06
N LEU A 121 9.41 17.78 9.59
CA LEU A 121 9.39 17.53 11.04
C LEU A 121 10.71 17.95 11.71
N SER A 122 11.84 17.76 11.04
CA SER A 122 13.14 18.21 11.57
C SER A 122 13.31 19.72 11.57
N GLY A 123 12.40 20.48 10.94
CA GLY A 123 12.56 21.91 10.69
C GLY A 123 13.63 22.26 9.64
N ALA A 124 14.10 21.27 8.87
CA ALA A 124 15.10 21.52 7.82
C ALA A 124 14.47 22.19 6.59
N VAL A 125 13.16 22.03 6.40
CA VAL A 125 12.39 22.66 5.33
C VAL A 125 11.05 23.13 5.88
N GLU A 126 10.70 24.38 5.63
CA GLU A 126 9.38 24.94 5.93
C GLU A 126 8.56 25.06 4.64
N THR A 127 7.53 24.22 4.49
CA THR A 127 6.63 24.25 3.33
C THR A 127 5.27 23.67 3.68
N ASN A 128 4.24 24.14 2.98
CA ASN A 128 2.88 23.61 3.04
C ASN A 128 2.56 22.71 1.83
N ASP A 129 3.58 22.27 1.09
CA ASP A 129 3.44 21.36 -0.04
C ASP A 129 4.62 20.37 -0.07
N LEU A 130 4.35 19.09 0.21
CA LEU A 130 5.37 18.05 0.13
C LEU A 130 5.99 17.94 -1.28
N SER A 131 5.21 18.20 -2.33
CA SER A 131 5.68 18.05 -3.71
C SER A 131 6.66 19.15 -4.13
N SER A 132 6.68 20.27 -3.41
CA SER A 132 7.67 21.35 -3.60
C SER A 132 9.10 20.93 -3.29
N ILE A 133 9.31 19.90 -2.46
CA ILE A 133 10.64 19.38 -2.12
C ILE A 133 11.08 18.42 -3.23
N PRO A 134 12.09 18.74 -4.05
CA PRO A 134 12.48 17.89 -5.18
C PRO A 134 12.94 16.50 -4.74
N SER A 135 12.61 15.46 -5.52
CA SER A 135 13.04 14.09 -5.21
C SER A 135 14.57 13.98 -5.13
N GLN A 136 15.30 14.74 -5.96
CA GLN A 136 16.76 14.76 -5.92
C GLN A 136 17.28 15.19 -4.55
N SER A 137 16.78 16.29 -3.99
CA SER A 137 17.18 16.77 -2.66
C SER A 137 16.85 15.78 -1.55
N VAL A 138 15.79 14.99 -1.71
CA VAL A 138 15.36 13.96 -0.75
C VAL A 138 16.24 12.71 -0.77
N HIS A 139 16.80 12.35 -1.93
CA HIS A 139 17.51 11.09 -2.14
C HIS A 139 19.04 11.26 -2.20
N GLU A 140 19.53 12.35 -2.75
CA GLU A 140 20.96 12.62 -2.99
C GLU A 140 21.54 13.63 -2.00
N GLU A 141 20.82 14.71 -1.69
CA GLU A 141 21.32 15.83 -0.86
C GLU A 141 20.88 15.76 0.60
N ASN A 142 20.16 14.71 0.96
CA ASN A 142 19.51 14.58 2.26
C ASN A 142 20.52 14.34 3.40
N GLN A 143 20.71 15.35 4.23
CA GLN A 143 21.64 15.37 5.36
C GLN A 143 21.03 14.83 6.67
N MET A 144 19.81 14.27 6.66
CA MET A 144 19.24 13.67 7.87
C MET A 144 20.16 12.60 8.43
N ARG A 145 20.25 12.58 9.77
CA ARG A 145 21.06 11.62 10.51
C ARG A 145 20.61 10.19 10.17
N LYS A 146 21.58 9.36 9.80
CA LYS A 146 21.37 7.93 9.54
C LYS A 146 21.82 7.10 10.74
N PHE A 147 21.12 6.02 11.02
CA PHE A 147 21.50 5.05 12.04
C PHE A 147 21.31 3.64 11.52
N GLU A 148 22.33 2.80 11.68
CA GLU A 148 22.38 1.45 11.13
C GLU A 148 22.58 0.40 12.25
N PRO A 149 21.53 0.10 13.04
CA PRO A 149 21.59 -0.88 14.12
C PRO A 149 21.41 -2.33 13.62
N TYR A 150 22.00 -3.28 14.33
CA TYR A 150 21.72 -4.72 14.18
C TYR A 150 20.60 -5.22 15.10
N GLY A 151 20.08 -4.35 15.98
CA GLY A 151 18.93 -4.64 16.84
C GLY A 151 18.66 -3.54 17.86
N ALA A 152 17.59 -3.69 18.64
CA ALA A 152 17.12 -2.71 19.62
C ALA A 152 18.19 -2.35 20.68
N ALA A 153 19.03 -3.31 21.07
CA ALA A 153 20.15 -3.07 21.99
C ALA A 153 21.13 -2.00 21.47
N ASP A 154 21.33 -1.91 20.16
CA ASP A 154 22.20 -0.89 19.56
C ASP A 154 21.58 0.50 19.69
N ALA A 155 20.26 0.61 19.52
CA ALA A 155 19.53 1.86 19.71
C ALA A 155 19.63 2.33 21.16
N ILE A 156 19.44 1.43 22.14
CA ILE A 156 19.59 1.74 23.56
C ILE A 156 20.99 2.25 23.88
N ARG A 157 22.04 1.55 23.43
CA ARG A 157 23.44 1.97 23.65
C ARG A 157 23.78 3.33 23.03
N LYS A 158 23.05 3.74 21.99
CA LYS A 158 23.22 5.04 21.33
C LYS A 158 22.29 6.14 21.86
N GLY A 159 21.55 5.88 22.94
CA GLY A 159 20.61 6.85 23.52
C GLY A 159 19.34 7.07 22.69
N LEU A 160 19.03 6.14 21.79
CA LEU A 160 17.86 6.18 20.90
C LEU A 160 16.77 5.18 21.33
N GLY A 161 16.92 4.53 22.49
CA GLY A 161 16.00 3.49 22.95
C GLY A 161 14.56 3.99 23.13
N ASN A 162 14.40 5.24 23.56
CA ASN A 162 13.10 5.90 23.78
C ASN A 162 12.56 6.64 22.54
N TYR A 163 13.17 6.47 21.36
CA TYR A 163 12.66 7.05 20.12
C TYR A 163 11.51 6.20 19.60
N THR A 164 10.47 6.85 19.09
CA THR A 164 9.37 6.22 18.36
C THR A 164 9.93 5.62 17.07
N LYS A 165 9.87 4.30 16.92
CA LYS A 165 10.38 3.57 15.76
C LYS A 165 9.23 3.26 14.81
N VAL A 166 9.34 3.71 13.57
CA VAL A 166 8.30 3.54 12.56
C VAL A 166 8.83 2.85 11.32
N ILE A 167 8.01 1.95 10.77
CA ILE A 167 8.24 1.29 9.48
C ILE A 167 6.97 1.42 8.64
N PHE A 168 7.14 1.71 7.36
CA PHE A 168 6.06 1.61 6.38
C PHE A 168 6.35 0.45 5.44
N VAL A 169 5.34 -0.38 5.20
CA VAL A 169 5.43 -1.58 4.37
C VAL A 169 4.39 -1.55 3.25
N ARG A 170 4.53 -2.45 2.28
CA ARG A 170 3.61 -2.59 1.14
C ARG A 170 3.53 -4.07 0.76
N ASP A 171 2.44 -4.47 0.10
CA ASP A 171 2.37 -5.80 -0.52
C ASP A 171 3.69 -6.10 -1.28
N PRO A 172 4.39 -7.21 -0.96
CA PRO A 172 5.73 -7.45 -1.47
C PRO A 172 5.82 -7.49 -3.01
N LEU A 173 4.78 -7.98 -3.68
CA LEU A 173 4.75 -8.11 -5.14
C LEU A 173 4.37 -6.79 -5.80
N GLU A 174 3.45 -6.02 -5.22
CA GLU A 174 3.23 -4.65 -5.67
C GLU A 174 4.47 -3.75 -5.47
N ARG A 175 5.21 -3.97 -4.38
CA ARG A 175 6.46 -3.26 -4.12
C ARG A 175 7.51 -3.59 -5.19
N LEU A 176 7.64 -4.87 -5.55
CA LEU A 176 8.51 -5.32 -6.64
C LEU A 176 8.10 -4.70 -7.99
N ALA A 177 6.81 -4.67 -8.28
CA ALA A 177 6.27 -4.06 -9.50
C ALA A 177 6.57 -2.55 -9.53
N SER A 178 6.40 -1.84 -8.42
CA SER A 178 6.77 -0.43 -8.29
C SER A 178 8.27 -0.19 -8.49
N ALA A 179 9.12 -1.11 -8.02
CA ALA A 179 10.56 -1.04 -8.25
C ALA A 179 10.90 -1.17 -9.74
N TYR A 180 10.28 -2.13 -10.43
CA TYR A 180 10.46 -2.28 -11.88
C TYR A 180 10.03 -1.03 -12.65
N GLN A 181 8.84 -0.49 -12.35
CA GLN A 181 8.34 0.70 -13.06
C GLN A 181 9.33 1.87 -12.92
N ASP A 182 9.76 2.15 -11.70
CA ASP A 182 10.67 3.26 -11.42
C ASP A 182 12.08 3.09 -12.01
N LYS A 183 12.58 1.85 -12.13
CA LYS A 183 13.97 1.58 -12.54
C LYS A 183 14.12 1.19 -14.01
N PHE A 184 13.10 0.64 -14.62
CA PHE A 184 13.20 0.09 -15.98
C PHE A 184 12.12 0.59 -16.94
N ALA A 185 10.91 0.91 -16.48
CA ALA A 185 9.81 1.32 -17.37
C ALA A 185 9.68 2.84 -17.55
N ASP A 186 9.97 3.63 -16.51
CA ASP A 186 9.89 5.09 -16.57
C ASP A 186 11.09 5.67 -17.32
N VAL A 187 10.91 6.85 -17.94
CA VAL A 187 12.00 7.58 -18.63
C VAL A 187 12.45 8.76 -17.76
N ASN A 188 13.41 8.52 -16.86
CA ASN A 188 14.04 9.53 -16.03
C ASN A 188 15.54 9.24 -15.82
N SER A 189 16.29 10.15 -15.20
CA SER A 189 17.74 9.98 -15.01
C SER A 189 18.09 8.75 -14.14
N SER A 190 17.31 8.50 -13.08
CA SER A 190 17.51 7.33 -12.23
C SER A 190 17.23 6.03 -12.96
N SER A 191 16.19 5.96 -13.80
CA SER A 191 15.89 4.77 -14.58
C SER A 191 16.97 4.53 -15.63
N LYS A 192 17.51 5.58 -16.27
CA LYS A 192 18.60 5.45 -17.24
C LYS A 192 19.85 4.78 -16.65
N ALA A 193 20.23 5.12 -15.42
CA ALA A 193 21.37 4.48 -14.74
C ALA A 193 21.12 2.98 -14.45
N TYR A 194 19.90 2.62 -14.06
CA TYR A 194 19.52 1.22 -13.85
C TYR A 194 19.42 0.45 -15.16
N GLN A 195 18.87 1.05 -16.22
CA GLN A 195 18.76 0.47 -17.56
C GLN A 195 20.14 0.18 -18.14
N THR A 196 21.07 1.14 -18.13
CA THR A 196 22.42 0.93 -18.69
C THR A 196 23.26 -0.02 -17.83
N GLY A 197 23.15 0.05 -16.51
CA GLY A 197 23.86 -0.83 -15.58
C GLY A 197 23.27 -2.24 -15.51
N ILE A 198 22.17 -2.39 -14.77
CA ILE A 198 21.53 -3.69 -14.52
C ILE A 198 20.71 -4.14 -15.74
N GLY A 199 20.05 -3.22 -16.44
CA GLY A 199 19.16 -3.57 -17.54
C GLY A 199 19.92 -4.26 -18.69
N THR A 200 21.09 -3.77 -19.06
CA THR A 200 21.92 -4.43 -20.09
C THR A 200 22.41 -5.81 -19.65
N GLU A 201 22.69 -6.02 -18.35
CA GLU A 201 22.99 -7.35 -17.80
C GLU A 201 21.79 -8.30 -17.97
N ILE A 202 20.60 -7.82 -17.62
CA ILE A 202 19.35 -8.57 -17.78
C ILE A 202 19.15 -8.94 -19.26
N ILE A 203 19.28 -7.97 -20.18
CA ILE A 203 19.13 -8.23 -21.62
C ILE A 203 20.11 -9.31 -22.09
N ARG A 204 21.41 -9.17 -21.76
CA ARG A 204 22.44 -10.12 -22.18
C ARG A 204 22.17 -11.54 -21.69
N LYS A 205 21.60 -11.68 -20.49
CA LYS A 205 21.43 -12.98 -19.84
C LYS A 205 20.11 -13.66 -20.20
N TYR A 206 19.01 -12.92 -20.30
CA TYR A 206 17.68 -13.52 -20.38
C TYR A 206 16.99 -13.33 -21.74
N ARG A 207 17.42 -12.37 -22.56
CA ARG A 207 16.75 -12.09 -23.84
C ARG A 207 17.28 -12.98 -24.96
N HIS A 208 16.36 -13.62 -25.67
CA HIS A 208 16.69 -14.30 -26.93
C HIS A 208 16.82 -13.28 -28.07
N GLN A 209 17.94 -13.31 -28.80
CA GLN A 209 18.21 -12.45 -29.96
C GLN A 209 17.96 -10.95 -29.70
N PRO A 210 18.65 -10.33 -28.71
CA PRO A 210 18.46 -8.92 -28.41
C PRO A 210 18.97 -8.03 -29.55
N SER A 211 18.31 -6.89 -29.78
CA SER A 211 18.81 -5.87 -30.68
C SER A 211 20.09 -5.22 -30.12
N GLN A 212 20.92 -4.65 -31.00
CA GLN A 212 22.11 -3.91 -30.58
C GLN A 212 21.75 -2.76 -29.63
N LEU A 213 20.64 -2.05 -29.91
CA LEU A 213 20.14 -0.99 -29.05
C LEU A 213 19.78 -1.50 -27.65
N SER A 214 19.10 -2.65 -27.55
CA SER A 214 18.75 -3.26 -26.26
C SER A 214 20.01 -3.67 -25.46
N LEU A 215 21.04 -4.18 -26.14
CA LEU A 215 22.33 -4.56 -25.53
C LEU A 215 23.13 -3.37 -24.99
N GLU A 216 23.02 -2.22 -25.64
CA GLU A 216 23.73 -0.99 -25.28
C GLU A 216 23.01 -0.20 -24.18
N THR A 217 21.68 -0.19 -24.20
CA THR A 217 20.90 0.74 -23.37
C THR A 217 20.08 0.07 -22.28
N GLY A 218 19.67 -1.19 -22.46
CA GLY A 218 18.78 -1.89 -21.53
C GLY A 218 17.44 -1.20 -21.29
N HIS A 219 17.02 -0.31 -22.20
CA HIS A 219 15.85 0.55 -22.03
C HIS A 219 14.50 -0.19 -22.07
N ASP A 220 14.50 -1.41 -22.62
CA ASP A 220 13.33 -2.20 -22.95
C ASP A 220 13.26 -3.52 -22.14
N VAL A 221 13.92 -3.58 -20.97
CA VAL A 221 13.82 -4.74 -20.05
C VAL A 221 12.36 -5.02 -19.73
N THR A 222 11.91 -6.26 -19.93
CA THR A 222 10.54 -6.67 -19.60
C THR A 222 10.42 -7.09 -18.14
N PHE A 223 9.19 -7.08 -17.61
CA PHE A 223 8.96 -7.50 -16.23
C PHE A 223 9.35 -8.97 -15.96
N PRO A 224 9.03 -9.95 -16.84
CA PRO A 224 9.49 -11.33 -16.65
C PRO A 224 11.02 -11.49 -16.63
N GLU A 225 11.76 -10.77 -17.47
CA GLU A 225 13.24 -10.83 -17.46
C GLU A 225 13.81 -10.23 -16.17
N PHE A 226 13.25 -9.11 -15.70
CA PHE A 226 13.59 -8.54 -14.41
C PHE A 226 13.30 -9.51 -13.25
N VAL A 227 12.17 -10.21 -13.28
CA VAL A 227 11.83 -11.23 -12.27
C VAL A 227 12.83 -12.39 -12.28
N SER A 228 13.19 -12.89 -13.47
CA SER A 228 14.22 -13.93 -13.59
C SER A 228 15.56 -13.47 -13.00
N TYR A 229 15.93 -12.21 -13.23
CA TYR A 229 17.10 -11.60 -12.61
C TYR A 229 17.04 -11.58 -11.09
N VAL A 230 15.94 -11.11 -10.50
CA VAL A 230 15.77 -11.08 -9.03
C VAL A 230 15.86 -12.49 -8.43
N ILE A 231 15.25 -13.48 -9.08
CA ILE A 231 15.28 -14.88 -8.63
C ILE A 231 16.70 -15.44 -8.68
N ASP A 232 17.41 -15.24 -9.78
CA ASP A 232 18.78 -15.74 -9.93
C ASP A 232 19.75 -15.09 -8.95
N GLU A 233 19.63 -13.77 -8.72
CA GLU A 233 20.43 -13.07 -7.71
C GLU A 233 20.19 -13.63 -6.31
N TRP A 234 18.93 -13.90 -5.96
CA TRP A 234 18.59 -14.51 -4.67
C TRP A 234 19.15 -15.94 -4.55
N LYS A 235 18.97 -16.79 -5.58
CA LYS A 235 19.45 -18.18 -5.60
C LYS A 235 20.97 -18.27 -5.56
N ALA A 236 21.67 -17.34 -6.20
CA ALA A 236 23.13 -17.31 -6.21
C ALA A 236 23.73 -17.00 -4.82
N GLY A 237 22.90 -16.78 -3.78
CA GLY A 237 23.36 -16.37 -2.47
C GLY A 237 24.10 -15.03 -2.51
N ARG A 238 23.94 -14.27 -3.61
CA ARG A 238 24.42 -12.91 -3.74
C ARG A 238 23.56 -12.11 -2.78
N ARG A 239 24.05 -11.95 -1.53
CA ARG A 239 23.40 -11.29 -0.37
C ARG A 239 23.09 -9.81 -0.60
N GLN A 240 22.93 -9.38 -1.85
CA GLN A 240 22.92 -7.99 -2.26
C GLN A 240 21.84 -7.73 -3.31
N LEU A 241 20.65 -8.33 -3.16
CA LEU A 241 19.48 -7.78 -3.82
C LEU A 241 19.45 -6.27 -3.56
N ASP A 242 19.27 -5.49 -4.62
CA ASP A 242 19.17 -4.05 -4.53
C ASP A 242 18.09 -3.68 -3.51
N VAL A 243 18.29 -2.58 -2.77
CA VAL A 243 17.36 -2.13 -1.73
C VAL A 243 15.92 -1.96 -2.23
N HIS A 244 15.72 -1.70 -3.52
CA HIS A 244 14.39 -1.50 -4.11
C HIS A 244 13.57 -2.78 -4.24
N TRP A 245 14.20 -3.95 -4.37
CA TRP A 245 13.53 -5.25 -4.45
C TRP A 245 14.01 -6.27 -3.41
N ARG A 246 14.90 -5.91 -2.49
CA ARG A 246 15.22 -6.72 -1.31
C ARG A 246 13.98 -6.90 -0.42
N PRO A 247 13.77 -8.07 0.23
CA PRO A 247 12.75 -8.23 1.26
C PRO A 247 12.81 -7.12 2.34
N MET A 248 11.67 -6.67 2.81
CA MET A 248 11.54 -5.61 3.81
C MET A 248 12.08 -6.04 5.18
N ILE A 249 11.91 -7.33 5.53
CA ILE A 249 12.52 -7.94 6.71
C ILE A 249 14.05 -7.74 6.74
N ASP A 250 14.72 -7.83 5.59
CA ASP A 250 16.18 -7.67 5.47
C ASP A 250 16.64 -6.20 5.49
N LEU A 251 15.72 -5.25 5.27
CA LEU A 251 16.02 -3.82 5.27
C LEU A 251 15.89 -3.21 6.67
N CYS A 252 14.99 -3.76 7.48
CA CYS A 252 14.51 -3.13 8.70
C CYS A 252 14.55 -4.03 9.94
N LEU A 253 14.81 -5.33 9.78
CA LEU A 253 15.02 -6.26 10.87
C LEU A 253 13.89 -6.25 11.93
N PRO A 254 12.60 -6.34 11.56
CA PRO A 254 11.47 -6.25 12.49
C PRO A 254 11.45 -7.31 13.60
N CYS A 255 12.22 -8.39 13.47
CA CYS A 255 12.39 -9.38 14.53
C CYS A 255 13.50 -9.05 15.54
N SER A 256 14.35 -8.07 15.25
CA SER A 256 15.40 -7.54 16.14
C SER A 256 15.15 -6.10 16.57
N MET A 257 14.22 -5.42 15.91
CA MET A 257 13.83 -4.04 16.16
C MET A 257 12.39 -4.02 16.64
N GLU A 258 12.12 -3.30 17.73
CA GLU A 258 10.78 -3.16 18.30
C GLU A 258 10.12 -1.90 17.71
N TYR A 259 9.25 -2.08 16.72
CA TYR A 259 8.54 -0.97 16.06
C TYR A 259 7.31 -0.53 16.88
N ASP A 260 7.15 0.78 17.04
CA ASP A 260 5.99 1.39 17.71
C ASP A 260 4.82 1.60 16.75
N ILE A 261 5.12 1.89 15.47
CA ILE A 261 4.12 2.05 14.40
C ILE A 261 4.58 1.27 13.16
N VAL A 262 3.68 0.42 12.67
CA VAL A 262 3.79 -0.32 11.41
C VAL A 262 2.72 0.24 10.48
N GLY A 263 3.12 1.16 9.61
CA GLY A 263 2.24 1.72 8.57
C GLY A 263 2.18 0.81 7.34
N LYS A 264 1.06 0.81 6.64
CA LYS A 264 0.88 0.09 5.37
C LYS A 264 0.63 1.08 4.24
N PHE A 265 1.21 0.84 3.07
CA PHE A 265 0.99 1.67 1.89
C PHE A 265 -0.49 1.74 1.51
N GLU A 266 -1.23 0.64 1.71
CA GLU A 266 -2.66 0.53 1.43
C GLU A 266 -3.51 1.39 2.39
N THR A 267 -2.98 1.71 3.59
CA THR A 267 -3.62 2.58 4.58
C THR A 267 -2.81 3.83 4.90
N LEU A 268 -1.92 4.23 3.98
CA LEU A 268 -0.84 5.20 4.19
C LEU A 268 -1.31 6.48 4.86
N HIS A 269 -2.38 7.11 4.35
CA HIS A 269 -2.90 8.37 4.91
C HIS A 269 -3.32 8.22 6.38
N ARG A 270 -4.05 7.15 6.72
CA ARG A 270 -4.50 6.91 8.10
C ARG A 270 -3.32 6.63 9.04
N ASP A 271 -2.34 5.88 8.56
CA ASP A 271 -1.15 5.54 9.35
C ASP A 271 -0.24 6.76 9.57
N VAL A 272 -0.08 7.63 8.56
CA VAL A 272 0.66 8.89 8.69
C VAL A 272 -0.09 9.88 9.58
N ASP A 273 -1.40 10.01 9.42
CA ASP A 273 -2.21 10.88 10.28
C ASP A 273 -2.12 10.46 11.75
N PHE A 274 -2.16 9.14 12.03
CA PHE A 274 -1.99 8.60 13.38
C PHE A 274 -0.57 8.85 13.93
N LEU A 275 0.46 8.68 13.11
CA LEU A 275 1.83 9.06 13.50
C LEU A 275 1.90 10.53 13.88
N LEU A 276 1.41 11.43 13.03
CA LEU A 276 1.46 12.87 13.26
C LEU A 276 0.66 13.30 14.49
N GLN A 277 -0.48 12.66 14.76
CA GLN A 277 -1.23 12.87 15.99
C GLN A 277 -0.37 12.54 17.22
N ARG A 278 0.33 11.40 17.22
CA ARG A 278 1.24 11.01 18.32
C ARG A 278 2.44 11.95 18.49
N LEU A 279 2.88 12.60 17.42
CA LEU A 279 3.96 13.59 17.48
C LEU A 279 3.47 15.01 17.81
N ASN A 280 2.17 15.22 18.00
CA ASN A 280 1.52 16.53 18.13
C ASN A 280 1.74 17.46 16.91
N GLU A 281 1.83 16.88 15.71
CA GLU A 281 2.07 17.58 14.42
C GLU A 281 0.90 17.38 13.42
N SER A 282 -0.32 17.30 13.95
CA SER A 282 -1.55 17.06 13.16
C SER A 282 -1.81 18.11 12.08
N ASN A 283 -1.27 19.32 12.21
CA ASN A 283 -1.29 20.38 11.18
C ASN A 283 -0.62 19.93 9.86
N VAL A 284 0.36 19.02 9.93
CA VAL A 284 1.12 18.52 8.76
C VAL A 284 0.37 17.41 8.01
N SER A 285 -0.68 16.82 8.60
CA SER A 285 -1.48 15.72 7.99
C SER A 285 -2.01 16.05 6.61
N ARG A 286 -2.48 17.29 6.41
CA ARG A 286 -3.05 17.77 5.15
C ARG A 286 -2.07 17.68 3.99
N LEU A 287 -0.77 17.76 4.26
CA LEU A 287 0.27 17.72 3.24
C LEU A 287 0.37 16.33 2.58
N PHE A 288 0.08 15.27 3.34
CA PHE A 288 0.22 13.89 2.88
C PHE A 288 -0.97 13.38 2.07
N ARG A 289 -2.07 14.14 1.95
CA ARG A 289 -3.34 13.71 1.34
C ARG A 289 -3.33 13.69 -0.20
N THR A 290 -2.19 13.96 -0.84
CA THR A 290 -2.06 13.90 -2.29
C THR A 290 -1.28 12.65 -2.72
N ASN A 291 -1.96 11.68 -3.37
CA ASN A 291 -1.64 11.30 -4.76
C ASN A 291 -2.40 10.08 -5.31
N ARG A 292 -2.75 10.20 -6.59
CA ARG A 292 -3.48 9.26 -7.46
C ARG A 292 -2.66 7.99 -7.85
N THR A 293 -1.52 7.73 -7.22
CA THR A 293 -0.51 6.74 -7.69
C THR A 293 -0.80 5.30 -7.27
N HIS A 294 -1.59 5.04 -6.23
CA HIS A 294 -1.85 3.66 -5.78
C HIS A 294 -2.55 2.82 -6.86
N LYS A 295 -3.56 3.40 -7.55
CA LYS A 295 -4.38 2.64 -8.50
C LYS A 295 -3.59 2.13 -9.71
N THR A 296 -2.55 2.85 -10.12
CA THR A 296 -1.77 2.52 -11.32
C THR A 296 -0.84 1.33 -11.06
N THR A 297 -0.16 1.24 -9.92
CA THR A 297 0.72 0.11 -9.62
C THR A 297 -0.05 -1.20 -9.41
N THR A 298 -1.18 -1.20 -8.71
CA THR A 298 -2.00 -2.42 -8.56
C THR A 298 -2.45 -2.95 -9.93
N SER A 299 -2.90 -2.06 -10.83
CA SER A 299 -3.27 -2.46 -12.19
C SER A 299 -2.08 -2.97 -13.00
N PHE A 300 -0.89 -2.38 -12.81
CA PHE A 300 0.32 -2.79 -13.48
C PHE A 300 0.77 -4.17 -12.99
N TRP A 301 0.79 -4.41 -11.67
CA TRP A 301 1.10 -5.72 -11.10
C TRP A 301 0.16 -6.79 -11.63
N LYS A 302 -1.16 -6.54 -11.68
CA LYS A 302 -2.12 -7.50 -12.25
C LYS A 302 -1.79 -7.88 -13.70
N ARG A 303 -1.39 -6.92 -14.54
CA ARG A 303 -1.06 -7.14 -15.95
C ARG A 303 0.31 -7.77 -16.17
N SER A 304 1.32 -7.34 -15.42
CA SER A 304 2.70 -7.79 -15.59
C SER A 304 2.94 -9.11 -14.84
N GLY A 305 2.33 -9.27 -13.67
CA GLY A 305 2.34 -10.52 -12.90
C GLY A 305 1.68 -11.68 -13.64
N SER A 306 0.67 -11.43 -14.49
CA SER A 306 0.07 -12.47 -15.33
C SER A 306 0.95 -12.96 -16.47
N GLN A 307 2.08 -12.28 -16.73
CA GLN A 307 3.07 -12.71 -17.73
C GLN A 307 4.14 -13.62 -17.13
N LEU A 308 4.13 -13.82 -15.81
CA LEU A 308 5.09 -14.69 -15.14
C LEU A 308 4.70 -16.15 -15.28
N SER A 309 5.70 -16.99 -15.52
CA SER A 309 5.52 -18.45 -15.41
C SER A 309 5.17 -18.85 -13.98
N TYR A 310 4.53 -20.02 -13.83
CA TYR A 310 4.26 -20.61 -12.52
C TYR A 310 5.54 -20.70 -11.66
N GLN A 311 6.66 -21.11 -12.26
CA GLN A 311 7.93 -21.23 -11.54
C GLN A 311 8.45 -19.88 -11.04
N GLN A 312 8.39 -18.84 -11.88
CA GLN A 312 8.76 -17.48 -11.47
C GLN A 312 7.89 -16.99 -10.32
N MET A 313 6.58 -17.19 -10.40
CA MET A 313 5.66 -16.82 -9.33
C MET A 313 5.96 -17.57 -8.03
N SER A 314 6.16 -18.89 -8.10
CA SER A 314 6.51 -19.73 -6.95
C SER A 314 7.81 -19.28 -6.29
N ASP A 315 8.85 -18.99 -7.08
CA ASP A 315 10.14 -18.54 -6.57
C ASP A 315 10.05 -17.13 -5.96
N LEU A 316 9.30 -16.20 -6.57
CA LEU A 316 9.06 -14.87 -5.98
C LEU A 316 8.38 -14.99 -4.61
N PHE A 317 7.39 -15.86 -4.47
CA PHE A 317 6.74 -16.08 -3.18
C PHE A 317 7.71 -16.60 -2.11
N ARG A 318 8.65 -17.48 -2.49
CA ARG A 318 9.69 -17.95 -1.54
C ARG A 318 10.64 -16.83 -1.12
N ILE A 319 10.96 -15.90 -2.02
CA ILE A 319 11.83 -14.76 -1.72
C ILE A 319 11.18 -13.83 -0.68
N TYR A 320 9.88 -13.58 -0.80
CA TYR A 320 9.16 -12.62 0.05
C TYR A 320 8.27 -13.26 1.12
N GLU A 321 8.38 -14.57 1.35
CA GLU A 321 7.49 -15.33 2.23
C GLU A 321 7.38 -14.72 3.64
N ASP A 322 8.52 -14.32 4.20
CA ASP A 322 8.57 -13.73 5.54
C ASP A 322 7.93 -12.33 5.56
N ASP A 323 8.06 -11.52 4.50
CA ASP A 323 7.38 -10.23 4.41
C ASP A 323 5.84 -10.43 4.37
N PHE A 324 5.36 -11.42 3.62
CA PHE A 324 3.94 -11.75 3.58
C PHE A 324 3.40 -12.11 4.97
N ARG A 325 4.12 -12.99 5.69
CA ARG A 325 3.74 -13.44 7.03
C ARG A 325 3.79 -12.32 8.05
N LEU A 326 4.94 -11.64 8.18
CA LEU A 326 5.18 -10.59 9.19
C LEU A 326 4.17 -9.46 9.09
N PHE A 327 3.85 -9.04 7.86
CA PHE A 327 3.01 -7.87 7.64
C PHE A 327 1.56 -8.23 7.31
N GLY A 328 1.18 -9.52 7.37
CA GLY A 328 -0.21 -9.96 7.17
C GLY A 328 -0.73 -9.60 5.77
N TYR A 329 0.10 -9.80 4.75
CA TYR A 329 -0.35 -9.76 3.36
C TYR A 329 -0.88 -11.14 2.98
N GLN A 330 -2.06 -11.18 2.36
CA GLN A 330 -2.67 -12.44 2.00
C GLN A 330 -1.92 -13.10 0.84
N TYR A 331 -1.57 -14.35 1.07
CA TYR A 331 -1.10 -15.25 0.04
C TYR A 331 -2.33 -15.89 -0.63
N THR A 332 -2.66 -15.48 -1.86
CA THR A 332 -3.63 -16.23 -2.65
C THR A 332 -2.89 -17.14 -3.62
N THR A 333 -2.73 -18.40 -3.22
CA THR A 333 -2.44 -19.54 -4.10
C THR A 333 -3.40 -19.59 -5.29
N GLU A 334 -4.60 -19.03 -5.15
CA GLU A 334 -5.59 -18.91 -6.23
C GLU A 334 -5.12 -18.03 -7.40
N ILE A 335 -4.21 -17.07 -7.19
CA ILE A 335 -3.55 -16.36 -8.30
C ILE A 335 -2.61 -17.31 -9.06
N CYS A 336 -1.95 -18.22 -8.35
CA CYS A 336 -1.12 -19.27 -8.94
C CYS A 336 -1.95 -20.29 -9.74
N LEU A 337 -3.16 -20.62 -9.27
CA LEU A 337 -4.07 -21.58 -9.93
C LEU A 337 -4.90 -20.96 -11.08
N SER A 338 -5.34 -19.71 -10.95
CA SER A 338 -6.08 -19.00 -12.01
C SER A 338 -5.20 -18.69 -13.22
N LEU A 339 -3.90 -18.43 -13.02
CA LEU A 339 -2.95 -18.26 -14.12
C LEU A 339 -2.61 -19.58 -14.84
N SER A 340 -2.70 -20.73 -14.16
CA SER A 340 -2.57 -22.04 -14.82
C SER A 340 -3.79 -22.44 -15.66
N LEU A 341 -5.01 -22.01 -15.30
CA LEU A 341 -6.22 -22.36 -16.05
C LEU A 341 -6.37 -21.58 -17.37
N VAL A 342 -5.84 -20.35 -17.45
CA VAL A 342 -5.87 -19.56 -18.70
C VAL A 342 -4.86 -20.08 -19.73
N GLY A 343 -3.74 -20.67 -19.28
CA GLY A 343 -2.74 -21.29 -20.17
C GLY A 343 -3.11 -22.66 -20.71
N TYR A 344 -4.18 -23.29 -20.22
CA TYR A 344 -4.71 -24.57 -20.72
C TYR A 344 -5.93 -24.41 -21.66
N LEU A 345 -6.44 -23.19 -21.83
CA LEU A 345 -7.63 -22.87 -22.63
C LEU A 345 -7.33 -22.01 -23.87
N LEU A 346 -6.06 -21.84 -24.22
CA LEU A 346 -5.55 -21.33 -25.50
C LEU A 346 -4.56 -22.37 -26.06
#